data_AF-A0A8T3ST09-F1
#
_entry.id   AF-A0A8T3ST09-F1
#
_cell.length_a   1.000
_cell.length_b   1.000
_cell.length_c   1.000
_cell.angle_alpha   90.00
_cell.angle_beta   90.00
_cell.angle_gamma   90.00
#
_symmetry.space_group_name_H-M   'P 1'
#
loop_
_entity.id
_entity.type
_entity.pdbx_description
1 polymer ?
#
loop_
_entity_poly.entity_id
_entity_poly.type
_entity_poly.pdbx_seq_one_letter_code
_entity_poly.pdbx_strand_id
1 'polypeptide(L)' 'MSPRCILVLLCVAVAVYKPVFAVGTPAGTSIFNSATVNFELDGEPGTGSSTDQFSVAEIIDVAVIWQDAADLETASPDT' A
#
# COMPACT_ATOMS: atom_id res chain seq x y z
N MET A 1 1.52 -20.29 -32.81
CA MET A 1 0.85 -20.43 -31.50
C MET A 1 -0.66 -20.24 -31.67
N SER A 2 -1.53 -21.07 -31.09
CA SER A 2 -3.00 -20.85 -31.14
C SER A 2 -3.39 -19.68 -30.22
N PRO A 3 -4.33 -18.79 -30.59
CA PRO A 3 -4.76 -17.66 -29.74
C PRO A 3 -5.31 -18.11 -28.37
N ARG A 4 -5.77 -19.37 -28.27
CA ARG A 4 -6.17 -20.00 -27.01
C ARG A 4 -5.01 -20.26 -26.05
N CYS A 5 -3.81 -20.58 -26.56
CA CYS A 5 -2.62 -20.77 -25.72
C CYS A 5 -2.15 -19.45 -25.10
N ILE A 6 -2.23 -18.35 -25.84
CA ILE A 6 -1.82 -17.02 -25.36
C ILE A 6 -2.73 -16.58 -24.21
N LEU A 7 -4.04 -16.78 -24.34
CA LEU A 7 -5.01 -16.40 -23.31
C LEU A 7 -4.82 -17.23 -22.02
N VAL A 8 -4.54 -18.52 -22.14
CA VAL A 8 -4.24 -19.40 -21.00
C VAL A 8 -2.95 -18.97 -20.29
N LEU A 9 -1.89 -18.65 -21.04
CA LEU A 9 -0.63 -18.15 -20.47
C LEU A 9 -0.84 -16.83 -19.72
N LEU A 10 -1.66 -15.92 -20.26
CA LEU A 10 -1.97 -14.66 -19.61
C LEU A 10 -2.74 -14.87 -18.29
N CYS A 11 -3.74 -15.76 -18.28
CA CYS A 11 -4.50 -16.07 -17.07
C CYS A 11 -3.63 -16.73 -15.97
N VAL A 12 -2.69 -17.60 -16.36
CA VAL A 12 -1.77 -18.25 -15.41
C VAL A 12 -0.78 -17.23 -14.82
N ALA A 13 -0.28 -16.29 -15.63
CA ALA A 13 0.63 -15.25 -15.16
C ALA A 13 -0.01 -14.34 -14.08
N VAL A 14 -1.29 -13.99 -14.22
CA VAL A 14 -2.03 -13.19 -13.23
C VAL A 14 -2.28 -13.96 -11.93
N ALA A 15 -2.49 -15.27 -12.00
CA ALA A 15 -2.81 -16.10 -10.83
C ALA A 15 -1.61 -16.37 -9.90
N VAL A 16 -0.37 -16.23 -10.39
CA VAL A 16 0.86 -16.47 -9.61
C VAL A 16 1.29 -15.21 -8.83
N TYR A 17 0.68 -14.05 -9.11
CA TYR A 17 1.00 -12.80 -8.42
C TYR A 17 0.47 -12.83 -6.98
N LYS A 18 1.34 -13.12 -6.01
CA LYS A 18 0.99 -13.02 -4.58
C LYS A 18 0.98 -11.55 -4.17
N PRO A 19 -0.17 -10.97 -3.77
CA PRO A 19 -0.18 -9.61 -3.26
C PRO A 19 0.60 -9.56 -1.94
N VAL A 20 1.61 -8.69 -1.87
CA VAL A 20 2.27 -8.34 -0.60
C VAL A 20 1.32 -7.42 0.16
N PHE A 21 0.67 -7.95 1.19
CA PHE A 21 -0.17 -7.14 2.08
C PHE A 21 0.73 -6.22 2.93
N ALA A 22 0.51 -4.90 2.84
CA ALA A 22 1.29 -3.88 3.54
C ALA A 22 0.98 -3.74 5.05
N VAL A 23 0.32 -4.74 5.66
CA VAL A 23 -0.05 -4.68 7.08
C VAL A 23 1.22 -4.75 7.94
N GLY A 24 1.45 -3.73 8.77
CA GLY A 24 2.63 -3.64 9.63
C GLY A 24 3.89 -3.07 8.97
N THR A 25 3.79 -2.53 7.75
CA THR A 25 4.92 -1.86 7.10
C THR A 25 5.15 -0.46 7.72
N PRO A 26 6.39 -0.06 8.04
CA PRO A 26 6.66 1.27 8.61
C PRO A 26 6.16 2.40 7.72
N ALA A 27 5.64 3.46 8.32
CA ALA A 27 5.27 4.67 7.59
C ALA A 27 6.47 5.25 6.82
N GLY A 28 6.21 5.84 5.65
CA GLY A 28 7.24 6.34 4.75
C GLY A 28 7.93 5.28 3.89
N THR A 29 7.64 3.98 4.11
CA THR A 29 8.16 2.91 3.26
C THR A 29 7.60 3.02 1.84
N SER A 30 8.48 2.98 0.83
CA SER A 30 8.08 2.86 -0.56
C SER A 30 7.81 1.41 -0.93
N ILE A 31 6.62 1.14 -1.47
CA ILE A 31 6.24 -0.16 -1.99
C ILE A 31 6.18 -0.06 -3.51
N PHE A 32 6.91 -0.94 -4.18
CA PHE A 32 6.98 -1.02 -5.63
C PHE A 32 6.18 -2.22 -6.12
N ASN A 33 5.32 -2.00 -7.10
CA ASN A 33 4.60 -3.04 -7.81
C ASN A 33 5.07 -3.05 -9.26
N SER A 34 5.79 -4.10 -9.65
CA SER A 34 6.14 -4.31 -11.05
C SER A 34 5.40 -5.51 -11.63
N ALA A 35 4.96 -5.35 -12.87
CA ALA A 35 4.40 -6.41 -13.69
C ALA A 35 5.19 -6.48 -15.00
N THR A 36 5.64 -7.68 -15.33
CA THR A 36 6.35 -7.97 -16.59
C THR A 36 5.50 -8.96 -17.39
N VAL A 37 5.24 -8.62 -18.65
CA VAL A 37 4.57 -9.47 -19.62
C VAL A 37 5.59 -9.87 -20.68
N ASN A 38 5.74 -11.17 -20.86
CA ASN A 38 6.46 -11.74 -22.00
C ASN A 38 5.42 -12.12 -23.05
N PHE A 39 5.64 -11.71 -24.28
CA PHE A 39 4.75 -11.99 -25.41
C PHE A 39 5.56 -12.41 -26.64
N GLU A 40 4.87 -12.87 -27.67
CA GLU A 40 5.47 -13.23 -28.95
C GLU A 40 4.63 -12.58 -30.04
N LEU A 41 5.28 -11.80 -30.91
CA LEU A 41 4.64 -11.08 -32.00
C LEU A 41 5.32 -11.52 -33.29
N ASP A 42 4.55 -12.15 -34.18
CA ASP A 42 5.04 -12.74 -35.44
C ASP A 42 6.19 -13.76 -35.28
N GLY A 43 6.24 -14.45 -34.14
CA GLY A 43 7.27 -15.45 -33.84
C GLY A 43 8.53 -14.87 -33.17
N GLU A 44 8.58 -13.55 -32.98
CA GLU A 44 9.67 -12.89 -32.27
C GLU A 44 9.26 -12.64 -30.81
N PRO A 45 10.07 -13.06 -29.83
CA PRO A 45 9.79 -12.83 -28.42
C PRO A 45 9.95 -11.34 -28.09
N GLY A 46 8.97 -10.81 -27.37
CA GLY A 46 8.95 -9.45 -26.83
C GLY A 46 8.69 -9.44 -25.34
N THR A 47 9.14 -8.38 -24.68
CA THR A 47 8.88 -8.16 -23.26
C THR A 47 8.40 -6.73 -23.04
N GLY A 48 7.41 -6.58 -22.16
CA GLY A 48 6.92 -5.28 -21.70
C GLY A 48 6.84 -5.29 -20.19
N SER A 49 7.23 -4.19 -19.55
CA SER A 49 7.09 -4.05 -18.10
C SER A 49 6.45 -2.72 -17.75
N SER A 50 5.73 -2.71 -16.64
CA SER A 50 5.22 -1.50 -16.00
C SER A 50 5.48 -1.60 -14.51
N THR A 51 5.93 -0.49 -13.94
CA THR A 51 6.21 -0.38 -12.51
C THR A 51 5.45 0.82 -11.98
N ASP A 52 4.76 0.61 -10.87
CA ASP A 52 4.09 1.66 -10.10
C ASP A 52 4.62 1.67 -8.66
N GLN A 53 4.48 2.81 -7.99
CA GLN A 53 4.99 3.04 -6.64
C GLN A 53 3.94 3.73 -5.79
N PHE A 54 3.77 3.25 -4.57
CA PHE A 54 3.02 3.94 -3.53
C PHE A 54 3.80 3.97 -2.22
N SER A 55 3.58 5.03 -1.45
CA SER A 55 4.21 5.22 -0.14
C SER A 55 3.23 4.86 0.96
N VAL A 56 3.71 4.15 1.98
CA VAL A 56 2.91 3.84 3.17
C VAL A 56 2.69 5.14 3.96
N ALA A 57 1.44 5.57 4.07
CA ALA A 57 1.06 6.72 4.89
C ALA A 57 1.11 6.36 6.38
N GLU A 58 1.51 7.32 7.21
CA GLU A 58 1.41 7.22 8.66
C GLU A 58 -0.06 7.36 9.11
N ILE A 59 -0.48 6.52 10.07
CA ILE A 59 -1.72 6.74 10.83
C ILE A 59 -1.31 7.29 12.19
N ILE A 60 -1.69 8.54 12.48
CA ILE A 60 -1.48 9.14 13.80
C ILE A 60 -2.70 8.81 14.67
N ASP A 61 -2.53 7.89 15.63
CA ASP A 61 -3.54 7.58 16.64
C ASP A 61 -3.34 8.50 17.85
N VAL A 62 -4.20 9.51 18.00
CA VAL A 62 -4.12 10.49 19.10
C VAL A 62 -5.08 10.07 20.21
N ALA A 63 -4.53 9.50 21.27
CA ALA A 63 -5.26 9.30 22.52
C ALA A 63 -5.36 10.65 23.28
N VAL A 64 -6.54 11.26 23.30
CA VAL A 64 -6.81 12.44 24.12
C VAL A 64 -7.12 11.98 25.54
N ILE A 65 -6.20 12.24 26.47
CA ILE A 65 -6.43 12.03 27.89
C ILE A 65 -6.87 13.37 28.48
N TRP A 66 -8.14 13.46 28.88
CA TRP A 66 -8.63 14.61 29.65
C TRP A 66 -8.06 14.52 31.07
N GLN A 67 -7.28 15.52 31.46
CA GLN A 67 -6.82 15.69 32.83
C GLN A 67 -7.46 16.98 33.36
N ASP A 68 -8.55 16.81 34.08
CA ASP A 68 -9.21 17.94 34.75
C ASP A 68 -8.39 18.35 35.98
N ALA A 69 -8.18 19.64 36.13
CA ALA A 69 -7.55 20.18 37.33
C ALA A 69 -8.62 20.36 38.40
N ALA A 70 -8.32 19.98 39.65
CA ALA A 70 -9.22 20.28 40.76
C ALA A 70 -9.48 21.79 40.85
N ASP A 71 -10.68 22.17 41.29
CA ASP A 71 -11.04 23.56 41.52
C ASP A 71 -9.98 24.27 42.37
N LEU A 72 -9.48 25.39 41.87
CA LEU A 72 -8.56 26.26 42.60
C LEU A 72 -9.39 27.15 43.54
N GLU A 73 -9.21 26.96 44.84
CA GLU A 73 -9.72 27.88 45.86
C GLU A 73 -9.14 29.28 45.62
N THR A 74 -10.01 30.23 45.28
CA THR A 74 -9.65 31.65 45.18
C THR A 74 -10.15 32.36 46.42
N ALA A 75 -9.25 33.05 47.13
CA ALA A 75 -9.67 33.91 48.23
C ALA A 75 -10.33 35.16 47.67
N SER A 76 -11.59 35.41 48.05
CA SER A 76 -12.22 36.71 47.81
C SER A 76 -11.46 37.77 48.62
N PRO A 77 -10.97 38.85 48.00
CA PRO A 77 -10.36 39.94 48.75
C PRO A 77 -11.47 40.74 49.44
N ASP A 78 -11.91 40.27 50.61
CA ASP A 78 -12.63 41.11 51.59
C ASP A 78 -12.67 40.44 52.98
N THR A 79 -11.69 40.75 53.83
CA THR A 79 -11.81 41.62 55.03
C THR A 79 -10.53 41.63 55.84
#